data_AF-A0A8I2Z8E6-F1
#
_entry.id   AF-A0A8I2Z8E6-F1
#
_cell.length_a   1.000
_cell.length_b   1.000
_cell.length_c   1.000
_cell.angle_alpha   90.00
_cell.angle_beta   90.00
_cell.angle_gamma   90.00
#
_symmetry.space_group_name_H-M   'P 1'
#
loop_
_entity.id
_entity.type
_entity.pdbx_description
1 polymer ?
#
loop_
_entity_poly.entity_id
_entity_poly.type
_entity_poly.pdbx_seq_one_letter_code
_entity_poly.pdbx_strand_id
1 'polypeptide(L)'
;MGTDQIDLVAIITPKKGQTERFLSLFAACAAHAEKSEPGTLRYRIHRGKRDETSGAEELVVCETYENAAALQTHLAGAHVKAMVGEIEAGTLTENVKVIHVTPGAGYERARF
;
A
#
# COMPACT_ATOMS: atom_id res chain seq x y z
N MET A 1 2.30 26.43 4.62
CA MET A 1 2.13 25.68 5.87
C MET A 1 1.95 24.24 5.46
N GLY A 2 2.95 23.39 5.71
CA GLY A 2 2.87 21.98 5.35
C GLY A 2 1.75 21.33 6.15
N THR A 3 0.88 20.59 5.50
CA THR A 3 -0.03 19.67 6.16
C THR A 3 0.81 18.54 6.77
N ASP A 4 0.52 18.13 8.01
CA ASP A 4 1.13 16.96 8.66
C ASP A 4 0.86 15.64 7.92
N GLN A 5 0.09 15.71 6.82
CA GLN A 5 -0.24 14.63 5.92
C GLN A 5 1.01 13.88 5.44
N ILE A 6 0.91 12.56 5.46
CA ILE A 6 1.94 11.66 4.96
C ILE A 6 1.40 10.99 3.70
N ASP A 7 2.08 11.20 2.59
CA ASP A 7 1.85 10.46 1.36
C ASP A 7 2.99 9.47 1.13
N LEU A 8 2.63 8.22 0.83
CA LEU A 8 3.59 7.21 0.46
C LEU A 8 3.14 6.38 -0.74
N VAL A 9 4.12 5.87 -1.46
CA VAL A 9 3.95 4.91 -2.54
C VAL A 9 4.83 3.71 -2.24
N ALA A 10 4.25 2.51 -2.32
CA ALA A 10 5.04 1.28 -2.27
C ALA A 10 5.00 0.58 -3.62
N ILE A 11 6.16 0.17 -4.12
CA ILE A 11 6.30 -0.73 -5.27
C ILE A 11 6.64 -2.10 -4.70
N ILE A 12 5.76 -3.06 -4.97
CA ILE A 12 5.86 -4.42 -4.45
C ILE A 12 6.06 -5.37 -5.62
N THR A 13 7.04 -6.25 -5.52
CA THR A 13 7.20 -7.39 -6.43
C THR A 13 6.87 -8.66 -5.63
N PRO A 14 5.65 -9.22 -5.76
CA PRO A 14 5.32 -10.50 -5.15
C PRO A 14 6.21 -11.62 -5.70
N LYS A 15 6.43 -12.68 -4.91
CA LYS A 15 7.03 -13.90 -5.43
C LYS A 15 6.14 -14.55 -6.49
N LYS A 16 6.73 -15.39 -7.33
CA LYS A 16 5.98 -16.12 -8.36
C LYS A 16 4.81 -16.90 -7.73
N GLY A 17 3.60 -16.63 -8.21
CA GLY A 17 2.36 -17.25 -7.70
C GLY A 17 1.74 -16.57 -6.48
N GLN A 18 2.40 -15.57 -5.88
CA GLN A 18 1.94 -14.92 -4.64
C GLN A 18 1.13 -13.64 -4.86
N THR A 19 0.94 -13.19 -6.10
CA THR A 19 0.19 -11.95 -6.41
C THR A 19 -1.21 -11.95 -5.80
N GLU A 20 -1.99 -13.01 -5.98
CA GLU A 20 -3.35 -13.07 -5.44
C GLU A 20 -3.37 -13.21 -3.91
N ARG A 21 -2.35 -13.84 -3.32
CA ARG A 21 -2.19 -13.86 -1.86
C ARG A 21 -1.94 -12.46 -1.31
N PHE A 22 -1.04 -11.71 -1.94
CA PHE A 22 -0.75 -10.33 -1.56
C PHE A 22 -2.01 -9.46 -1.66
N LEU A 23 -2.73 -9.54 -2.77
CA LEU A 23 -3.96 -8.78 -2.98
C LEU A 23 -5.07 -9.14 -1.99
N SER A 24 -5.20 -10.42 -1.62
CA SER A 24 -6.16 -10.85 -0.60
C SER A 24 -5.83 -10.28 0.77
N LEU A 25 -4.55 -10.26 1.17
CA LEU A 25 -4.11 -9.65 2.43
C LEU A 25 -4.34 -8.14 2.41
N PHE A 26 -3.96 -7.48 1.32
CA PHE A 26 -4.16 -6.04 1.14
C PHE A 26 -5.65 -5.67 1.19
N ALA A 27 -6.53 -6.45 0.57
CA ALA A 27 -7.97 -6.21 0.59
C ALA A 27 -8.54 -6.28 2.02
N ALA A 28 -8.02 -7.18 2.87
CA ALA A 28 -8.41 -7.24 4.27
C ALA A 28 -7.93 -6.00 5.05
N CYS A 29 -6.70 -5.52 4.81
CA CYS A 29 -6.20 -4.26 5.35
C CYS A 29 -7.09 -3.08 4.92
N ALA A 30 -7.40 -2.98 3.62
CA ALA A 30 -8.21 -1.91 3.06
C ALA A 30 -9.63 -1.88 3.66
N ALA A 31 -10.29 -3.04 3.76
CA ALA A 31 -11.63 -3.13 4.35
C ALA A 31 -11.64 -2.73 5.84
N HIS A 32 -10.58 -3.05 6.59
CA HIS A 32 -10.45 -2.62 7.97
C HIS A 32 -10.22 -1.12 8.08
N ALA A 33 -9.28 -0.59 7.29
CA ALA A 33 -8.92 0.82 7.29
C ALA A 33 -10.11 1.70 6.90
N GLU A 34 -10.83 1.37 5.83
CA GLU A 34 -12.03 2.10 5.39
C GLU A 34 -13.09 2.17 6.50
N LYS A 35 -13.26 1.09 7.26
CA LYS A 35 -14.27 1.01 8.32
C LYS A 35 -13.84 1.69 9.63
N SER A 36 -12.55 1.67 9.96
CA SER A 36 -12.09 1.86 11.35
C SER A 36 -10.99 2.92 11.50
N GLU A 37 -10.39 3.38 10.40
CA GLU A 37 -9.24 4.29 10.41
C GLU A 37 -9.58 5.59 9.67
N PRO A 38 -10.32 6.53 10.29
CA PRO A 38 -10.72 7.78 9.63
C PRO A 38 -9.52 8.65 9.20
N GLY A 39 -8.35 8.46 9.82
CA GLY A 39 -7.10 9.14 9.45
C GLY A 39 -6.38 8.53 8.25
N THR A 40 -6.84 7.39 7.72
CA THR A 40 -6.32 6.77 6.48
C THR A 40 -7.14 7.29 5.30
N LEU A 41 -6.66 8.37 4.68
CA LEU A 41 -7.39 9.15 3.67
C LEU A 41 -7.38 8.50 2.28
N ARG A 42 -6.34 7.72 1.98
CA ARG A 42 -6.21 6.94 0.75
C ARG A 42 -5.50 5.65 1.09
N TYR A 43 -6.04 4.53 0.63
CA TYR A 43 -5.39 3.22 0.75
C TYR A 43 -5.82 2.35 -0.42
N ARG A 44 -5.00 2.30 -1.47
CA ARG A 44 -5.35 1.58 -2.70
C ARG A 44 -4.13 0.88 -3.29
N ILE A 45 -4.41 -0.18 -4.03
CA ILE A 45 -3.41 -0.95 -4.76
C ILE A 45 -3.78 -1.02 -6.23
N HIS A 46 -2.77 -0.90 -7.09
CA HIS A 46 -2.88 -1.07 -8.53
C HIS A 46 -2.05 -2.26 -8.96
N ARG A 47 -2.52 -2.97 -9.99
CA ARG A 47 -1.72 -3.95 -10.73
C ARG A 47 -0.92 -3.20 -11.80
N GLY A 48 0.39 -3.35 -11.78
CA GLY A 48 1.27 -2.94 -12.88
C GLY A 48 1.06 -3.84 -14.10
N LYS A 49 1.56 -3.38 -15.25
CA LYS A 49 1.58 -4.24 -16.44
C LYS A 49 2.51 -5.43 -16.15
N ARG A 50 2.01 -6.65 -16.38
CA ARG A 50 2.82 -7.87 -16.27
C ARG A 50 3.96 -7.82 -17.29
N ASP A 51 5.17 -8.12 -16.83
CA ASP A 51 6.32 -8.28 -17.70
C ASP A 51 6.16 -9.54 -18.56
N GLU A 52 6.25 -9.38 -19.88
CA GLU A 52 5.96 -10.45 -20.84
C GLU A 52 7.03 -11.54 -20.87
N THR A 53 8.25 -11.24 -20.39
CA THR A 53 9.39 -12.17 -20.42
C THR A 53 9.47 -13.02 -19.16
N SER A 54 9.38 -12.38 -17.99
CA SER A 54 9.50 -12.99 -16.67
C SER A 54 8.15 -13.42 -16.08
N GLY A 55 7.04 -12.86 -16.58
CA GLY A 55 5.70 -13.05 -16.01
C GLY A 55 5.51 -12.34 -14.67
N ALA A 56 6.47 -11.53 -14.22
CA ALA A 56 6.41 -10.79 -12.97
C ALA A 56 5.39 -9.65 -13.05
N GLU A 57 4.71 -9.38 -11.94
CA GLU A 57 3.71 -8.32 -11.82
C GLU A 57 4.12 -7.42 -10.66
N GLU A 58 4.37 -6.15 -10.92
CA GLU A 58 4.59 -5.17 -9.86
C GLU A 58 3.26 -4.64 -9.38
N LEU A 59 3.07 -4.52 -8.07
CA LEU A 59 1.91 -3.89 -7.47
C LEU A 59 2.31 -2.51 -6.95
N VAL A 60 1.45 -1.52 -7.18
CA VAL A 60 1.69 -0.14 -6.74
C VAL A 60 0.66 0.24 -5.70
N VAL A 61 1.11 0.41 -4.47
CA VAL A 61 0.29 0.88 -3.35
C VAL A 61 0.41 2.40 -3.26
N CYS A 62 -0.71 3.08 -3.08
CA CYS A 62 -0.73 4.50 -2.75
C CYS A 62 -1.48 4.69 -1.44
N GLU A 63 -0.83 5.33 -0.48
CA GLU A 63 -1.40 5.59 0.83
C GLU A 63 -1.27 7.07 1.18
N THR A 64 -2.29 7.60 1.84
CA THR A 64 -2.30 8.95 2.38
C THR A 64 -2.87 8.90 3.79
N TYR A 65 -2.14 9.46 4.74
CA TYR A 65 -2.52 9.54 6.14
C TYR A 65 -2.62 10.99 6.56
N GLU A 66 -3.61 11.31 7.39
CA GLU A 66 -3.80 12.67 7.91
C GLU A 66 -2.57 13.19 8.65
N ASN A 67 -1.89 12.32 9.40
CA ASN A 67 -0.72 12.63 10.20
C ASN A 67 0.04 11.34 10.63
N ALA A 68 1.13 11.52 11.37
CA ALA A 68 1.93 10.42 11.90
C ALA A 68 1.15 9.48 12.84
N ALA A 69 0.20 9.99 13.65
CA ALA A 69 -0.59 9.15 14.55
C ALA A 69 -1.56 8.24 13.78
N ALA A 70 -2.12 8.71 12.66
CA ALA A 70 -2.92 7.90 11.76
C ALA A 70 -2.08 6.77 11.13
N LEU A 71 -0.88 7.08 10.64
CA LEU A 71 0.05 6.06 10.12
C LEU A 71 0.42 5.02 11.19
N GLN A 72 0.72 5.46 12.42
CA GLN A 72 1.04 4.51 13.51
C GLN A 72 -0.15 3.62 13.87
N THR A 73 -1.37 4.17 13.85
CA THR A 73 -2.59 3.38 14.07
C THR A 73 -2.75 2.30 12.99
N HIS A 74 -2.56 2.68 11.72
CA HIS A 74 -2.60 1.75 10.60
C HIS A 74 -1.57 0.62 10.76
N LEU A 75 -0.30 0.97 10.99
CA LEU A 75 0.80 -0.01 11.17
C LEU A 75 0.59 -0.92 12.39
N ALA A 76 -0.11 -0.45 13.42
CA ALA A 76 -0.42 -1.24 14.60
C ALA A 76 -1.56 -2.26 14.38
N GLY A 77 -2.35 -2.12 13.31
CA GLY A 77 -3.51 -2.94 12.99
C GLY A 77 -3.17 -4.41 12.78
N ALA A 78 -4.04 -5.31 13.24
CA ALA A 78 -3.81 -6.76 13.17
C ALA A 78 -3.64 -7.28 11.74
N HIS A 79 -4.42 -6.76 10.79
CA HIS A 79 -4.34 -7.13 9.37
C HIS A 79 -3.01 -6.68 8.74
N VAL A 80 -2.56 -5.47 9.07
CA VAL A 80 -1.29 -4.92 8.59
C VAL A 80 -0.13 -5.73 9.14
N LYS A 81 -0.15 -6.05 10.44
CA LYS A 81 0.87 -6.93 11.07
C LYS A 81 0.91 -8.32 10.46
N ALA A 82 -0.23 -8.90 10.10
CA ALA A 82 -0.28 -10.20 9.44
C ALA A 82 0.38 -10.14 8.04
N MET A 83 0.05 -9.12 7.25
CA MET A 83 0.66 -8.91 5.94
C MET A 83 2.17 -8.66 6.04
N VAL A 84 2.60 -7.76 6.94
CA VAL A 84 4.02 -7.46 7.19
C VAL A 84 4.77 -8.71 7.66
N GLY A 85 4.17 -9.52 8.53
CA GLY A 85 4.76 -10.78 8.96
C GLY A 85 5.07 -11.75 7.82
N GLU A 86 4.20 -11.86 6.80
CA GLU A 86 4.46 -12.69 5.62
C GLU A 86 5.52 -12.08 4.68
N ILE A 87 5.63 -10.75 4.65
CA ILE A 87 6.70 -10.03 3.94
C ILE A 87 8.05 -10.31 4.61
N GLU A 88 8.13 -10.12 5.94
CA GLU A 88 9.34 -10.33 6.74
C GLU A 88 9.79 -11.80 6.76
N ALA A 89 8.85 -12.74 6.72
CA ALA A 89 9.15 -14.17 6.57
C ALA A 89 9.76 -14.50 5.19
N GLY A 90 9.75 -13.56 4.23
CA GLY A 90 10.32 -13.75 2.90
C GLY A 90 9.51 -14.73 2.02
N THR A 91 8.28 -15.04 2.41
CA THR A 91 7.40 -15.97 1.67
C THR A 91 6.49 -15.25 0.68
N LEU A 92 6.27 -13.95 0.84
CA LEU A 92 5.28 -13.20 0.07
C LEU A 92 5.87 -12.36 -1.08
N THR A 93 6.98 -11.67 -0.84
CA THR A 93 7.56 -10.70 -1.78
C THR A 93 9.02 -10.99 -2.12
N GLU A 94 9.42 -10.72 -3.35
CA GLU A 94 10.84 -10.65 -3.75
C GLU A 94 11.45 -9.28 -3.43
N ASN A 95 10.67 -8.21 -3.63
CA ASN A 95 11.13 -6.85 -3.42
C ASN A 95 10.01 -5.95 -2.90
N VAL A 96 10.38 -4.99 -2.05
CA VAL A 96 9.51 -3.95 -1.50
C VAL A 96 10.27 -2.65 -1.48
N LYS A 97 9.75 -1.62 -2.16
CA LYS A 97 10.29 -0.27 -2.14
C LYS A 97 9.22 0.70 -1.68
N VAL A 98 9.41 1.30 -0.50
CA VAL A 98 8.54 2.35 0.03
C VAL A 98 9.18 3.72 -0.24
N ILE A 99 8.38 4.66 -0.72
CA ILE A 99 8.80 6.02 -1.06
C ILE A 99 7.83 6.98 -0.39
N HIS A 100 8.33 7.83 0.51
CA HIS A 100 7.58 8.97 1.00
C HIS A 100 7.62 10.06 -0.07
N VAL A 101 6.46 10.60 -0.44
CA VAL A 101 6.34 11.54 -1.54
C VAL A 101 5.80 12.87 -1.07
N THR A 102 6.24 13.94 -1.73
CA THR A 102 5.68 15.29 -1.60
C THR A 102 5.22 15.77 -2.97
N PRO A 103 4.16 16.60 -3.07
CA PRO A 103 3.72 17.14 -4.34
C PRO A 103 4.84 17.89 -5.08
N GLY A 104 5.08 17.53 -6.35
CA GLY A 104 6.01 18.25 -7.23
C GLY A 104 5.28 19.11 -8.27
N ALA A 105 4.29 18.53 -8.96
CA ALA A 105 3.36 19.19 -9.87
C ALA A 105 2.20 18.22 -10.17
N GLY A 106 1.02 18.74 -10.56
CA GLY A 106 -0.12 17.89 -10.97
C GLY A 106 -1.48 18.48 -10.57
N TYR A 107 -2.55 17.75 -10.88
CA TYR A 107 -3.91 18.03 -10.43
C TYR A 107 -4.67 16.72 -10.20
N GLU A 108 -5.58 16.69 -9.24
CA GLU A 108 -6.57 15.63 -9.07
C GLU A 108 -7.96 16.23 -9.25
N ARG A 109 -8.88 15.50 -9.91
CA ARG A 109 -10.30 15.87 -9.99
C ARG A 109 -11.11 14.81 -9.28
N ALA A 110 -12.09 15.23 -8.48
CA ALA A 110 -13.08 14.32 -7.95
C ALA A 110 -13.77 13.61 -9.13
N ARG A 111 -13.86 12.28 -9.08
CA ARG A 111 -14.74 11.52 -9.97
C ARG A 111 -16.14 11.60 -9.36
N PHE A 112 -17.09 12.15 -10.13
CA PHE A 112 -18.52 12.17 -9.80
C PHE A 112 -19.13 10.79 -10.06
#